data_AF-A0A843CMJ7-F1
#
_entry.id   AF-A0A843CMJ7-F1
#
_cell.length_a   1.000
_cell.length_b   1.000
_cell.length_c   1.000
_cell.angle_alpha   90.00
_cell.angle_beta   90.00
_cell.angle_gamma   90.00
#
_symmetry.space_group_name_H-M   'P 1'
#
loop_
_entity.id
_entity.type
_entity.pdbx_description
1 polymer ?
#
loop_
_entity_poly.entity_id
_entity_poly.type
_entity_poly.pdbx_seq_one_letter_code
_entity_poly.pdbx_strand_id
1 'polypeptide(L)' 'MEEVVCYRCGRKMRLIQRLGIFFCDNDGYILSSRDAALNGLVKPDSPARTSGH' A
#
# COMPACT_ATOMS: atom_id res chain seq x y z
N MET A 1 -1.47 1.10 10.17
CA MET A 1 -0.26 0.75 9.38
C MET A 1 -0.55 1.21 7.96
N GLU A 2 0.33 1.95 7.29
CA GLU A 2 0.04 2.45 5.94
C GLU A 2 -0.06 1.29 4.94
N GLU A 3 -1.25 1.10 4.37
CA GLU A 3 -1.50 0.02 3.42
C GLU A 3 -1.26 0.53 1.99
N VAL A 4 -0.20 0.04 1.34
CA VAL A 4 0.10 0.36 -0.05
C VAL A 4 -0.61 -0.62 -0.98
N VAL A 5 -1.32 -0.08 -1.95
CA VAL A 5 -2.08 -0.85 -2.95
C VAL A 5 -1.42 -0.72 -4.32
N CYS A 6 -1.26 -1.85 -5.03
CA CYS A 6 -0.78 -1.85 -6.39
C CYS A 6 -1.80 -1.17 -7.31
N TYR A 7 -1.41 -0.11 -8.01
CA TYR A 7 -2.29 0.60 -8.94
C TYR A 7 -2.68 -0.24 -10.17
N ARG A 8 -1.96 -1.33 -10.47
CA ARG A 8 -2.21 -2.18 -11.65
C ARG A 8 -3.31 -3.19 -11.41
N CYS A 9 -3.34 -3.81 -10.23
CA CYS A 9 -4.28 -4.90 -9.92
C CYS A 9 -5.15 -4.64 -8.67
N GLY A 10 -4.95 -3.52 -7.96
CA GLY A 10 -5.74 -3.14 -6.80
C GLY A 10 -5.49 -3.97 -5.54
N ARG A 11 -4.48 -4.86 -5.53
CA ARG A 11 -4.13 -5.70 -4.38
C ARG A 11 -3.13 -5.01 -3.45
N LYS A 12 -3.14 -5.42 -2.18
CA LYS A 12 -2.17 -4.96 -1.17
C LYS A 12 -0.77 -5.43 -1.56
N MET A 13 0.20 -4.52 -1.43
CA MET A 13 1.61 -4.80 -1.67
C MET A 13 2.32 -5.11 -0.35
N ARG A 14 3.29 -6.02 -0.41
CA ARG A 14 4.15 -6.40 0.72
C ARG A 14 5.36 -5.49 0.80
N LEU A 15 5.62 -4.91 1.97
CA LEU A 15 6.85 -4.15 2.22
C LEU A 15 8.02 -5.10 2.46
N ILE A 16 9.03 -5.03 1.61
CA ILE A 16 10.33 -5.68 1.79
C ILE A 16 11.25 -4.68 2.50
N GLN A 17 11.19 -4.67 3.84
CA GLN A 17 11.89 -3.70 4.70
C GLN A 17 13.39 -3.59 4.42
N ARG A 18 14.06 -4.71 4.14
CA ARG A 18 15.51 -4.74 3.85
C ARG A 18 15.91 -3.93 2.61
N LEU A 19 14.99 -3.81 1.65
CA LEU A 19 15.24 -3.13 0.38
C LEU A 19 14.49 -1.79 0.30
N GLY A 20 13.58 -1.51 1.24
CA GLY A 20 12.75 -0.31 1.19
C GLY A 20 11.87 -0.28 -0.05
N ILE A 21 11.30 -1.41 -0.47
CA ILE A 21 10.40 -1.51 -1.62
C ILE A 21 9.09 -2.21 -1.24
N PHE A 22 8.00 -1.79 -1.86
CA PHE A 22 6.73 -2.52 -1.89
C PHE A 22 6.71 -3.43 -3.12
N PHE A 23 6.38 -4.69 -2.89
CA PHE A 23 6.29 -5.72 -3.91
C PHE A 23 4.85 -6.25 -4.00
N CYS A 24 4.29 -6.33 -5.20
CA CYS A 24 2.99 -6.94 -5.43
C CYS A 24 3.14 -8.43 -5.72
N ASP A 25 2.66 -9.29 -4.82
CA ASP A 25 2.75 -10.75 -5.00
C ASP A 25 1.83 -11.31 -6.11
N ASN A 26 1.00 -10.47 -6.75
CA ASN A 26 0.11 -10.89 -7.83
C ASN A 26 0.68 -10.69 -9.25
N ASP A 27 1.29 -9.53 -9.50
CA ASP A 27 1.79 -9.14 -10.83
C ASP A 27 3.31 -8.86 -10.85
N GLY A 28 3.98 -8.97 -9.71
CA GLY A 28 5.41 -8.73 -9.56
C GLY A 28 5.82 -7.25 -9.62
N TYR A 29 4.85 -6.32 -9.60
CA TYR A 29 5.16 -4.89 -9.64
C TYR A 29 5.93 -4.43 -8.40
N ILE A 30 6.91 -3.55 -8.60
CA ILE A 30 7.76 -2.99 -7.55
C ILE A 30 7.54 -1.48 -7.46
N LEU A 31 7.32 -0.98 -6.25
CA LEU A 31 7.22 0.45 -5.96
C LEU A 31 8.20 0.80 -4.84
N SER A 32 9.06 1.79 -5.03
CA SER A 32 10.00 2.22 -4.00
C SER A 32 9.25 2.85 -2.81
N SER A 33 9.76 2.72 -1.59
CA SER A 33 9.14 3.38 -0.42
C SER A 33 9.09 4.90 -0.57
N ARG A 34 10.07 5.49 -1.26
CA ARG A 34 10.11 6.93 -1.58
C ARG A 34 9.00 7.32 -2.54
N ASP A 35 8.76 6.52 -3.56
CA ASP A 35 7.65 6.74 -4.51
C ASP A 35 6.29 6.50 -3.84
N ALA A 36 6.19 5.52 -2.95
CA ALA A 36 5.00 5.32 -2.12
C ALA A 36 4.78 6.46 -1.12
N ALA A 37 5.82 7.09 -0.59
CA ALA A 37 5.67 8.27 0.28
C ALA A 37 5.23 9.53 -0.49
N LEU A 38 5.65 9.68 -1.75
CA LEU A 38 5.35 10.85 -2.58
C LEU A 38 4.05 10.69 -3.39
N ASN A 39 3.72 9.48 -3.80
CA ASN A 39 2.61 9.17 -4.71
C ASN A 39 1.69 8.06 -4.18
N GLY A 40 1.92 7.59 -2.96
CA GLY A 40 1.22 6.42 -2.45
C GLY A 40 -0.28 6.65 -2.41
N LEU A 41 -0.98 5.73 -3.08
CA LEU A 41 -2.32 5.28 -2.72
C LEU A 41 -2.26 4.62 -1.33
N VAL A 42 -1.75 5.35 -0.34
CA VAL A 42 -1.85 5.01 1.06
C VAL A 42 -3.33 5.12 1.33
N LYS A 43 -4.02 3.98 1.45
CA LYS A 43 -5.30 4.04 2.14
C LYS A 43 -4.92 4.34 3.59
N PRO A 44 -5.25 5.53 4.13
CA PRO A 44 -5.16 5.68 5.56
C PRO A 44 -6.03 4.56 6.11
N ASP A 45 -5.48 3.83 7.07
CA ASP A 45 -6.24 2.91 7.91
C ASP A 45 -7.29 3.78 8.61
N SER A 46 -8.41 3.99 7.92
CA SER A 46 -9.59 4.59 8.49
C SER A 46 -10.25 3.43 9.19
N PRO A 47 -10.21 3.34 10.54
CA PRO A 47 -11.24 2.58 11.19
C PRO A 47 -12.53 3.24 10.75
N ALA A 48 -13.35 2.52 10.00
CA ALA A 48 -14.72 2.92 9.78
C ALA A 48 -15.35 3.04 11.17
N ARG A 49 -15.33 4.25 11.75
CA ARG A 49 -16.31 4.66 12.75
C ARG A 49 -17.62 4.74 11.99
N THR A 50 -18.28 3.58 11.84
CA THR A 50 -19.72 3.54 11.73
C THR A 50 -20.27 4.22 12.98
N SER A 51 -20.64 5.49 12.83
CA SER A 51 -21.71 6.09 13.63
C SER A 51 -22.93 5.19 13.45
N GLY A 52 -23.24 4.39 14.47
CA GLY A 52 -24.53 3.71 14.61
C GLY A 52 -25.43 4.56 15.48
N HIS A 53 -26.60 4.89 14.94
CA HIS A 53 -27.70 5.65 15.53
C HIS A 53 -28.11 5.20 16.94
#